data_AF-A0AAE9J7X5-F1
#
_entry.id   AF-A0AAE9J7X5-F1
#
_cell.length_a   1.000
_cell.length_b   1.000
_cell.length_c   1.000
_cell.angle_alpha   90.00
_cell.angle_beta   90.00
_cell.angle_gamma   90.00
#
_symmetry.space_group_name_H-M   'P 1'
#
loop_
_entity.id
_entity.type
_entity.pdbx_description
1 polymer ?
#
loop_
_entity_poly.entity_id
_entity_poly.type
_entity_poly.pdbx_seq_one_letter_code
_entity_poly.pdbx_strand_id
1 'polypeptide(L)'
;MKFFNIFVLLSLVAFSQGTVYWMKYMDLVQVQANLILFVHSHYDTALLRELLSSGNNIDRYLARHPKKVMFAQVQSAQGLMGKVITGIVLVHDEGKSYHAKLHMIPSVSSPTGYKIDKAIVCKDEECQEEYED
;
A
#
# COMPACT_ATOMS: atom_id res chain seq x y z
N MET A 1 15.09 -16.35 44.51
CA MET A 1 15.48 -16.02 43.11
C MET A 1 14.36 -16.47 42.16
N LYS A 2 13.25 -15.72 42.08
CA LYS A 2 12.04 -16.08 41.29
C LYS A 2 11.39 -14.88 40.59
N PHE A 3 12.04 -13.72 40.57
CA PHE A 3 11.49 -12.49 39.94
C PHE A 3 12.02 -12.21 38.53
N PHE A 4 13.09 -12.89 38.10
CA PHE A 4 13.74 -12.62 36.81
C PHE A 4 12.95 -13.15 35.60
N ASN A 5 12.09 -14.16 35.79
CA ASN A 5 11.34 -14.78 34.69
C ASN A 5 10.10 -13.99 34.22
N ILE A 6 9.55 -13.11 35.06
CA ILE A 6 8.32 -12.38 34.72
C ILE A 6 8.60 -11.19 33.78
N PHE A 7 9.73 -10.52 33.94
CA PHE A 7 10.11 -9.39 33.07
C PHE A 7 10.41 -9.80 31.62
N VAL A 8 10.95 -11.01 31.41
CA VAL A 8 11.26 -11.52 30.06
C VAL A 8 9.98 -11.91 29.29
N LEU A 9 8.94 -12.36 29.98
CA LEU A 9 7.65 -12.68 29.35
C LEU A 9 6.89 -11.43 28.89
N LEU A 10 6.99 -10.31 29.61
CA LEU A 10 6.33 -9.06 29.24
C LEU A 10 6.93 -8.41 27.98
N SER A 11 8.23 -8.54 27.74
CA SER A 11 8.86 -8.00 26.51
C SER A 11 8.46 -8.80 25.25
N LEU A 12 8.22 -10.10 25.37
CA LEU A 12 7.80 -10.97 24.26
C LEU A 12 6.36 -10.67 23.79
N VAL A 13 5.48 -10.24 24.70
CA VAL A 13 4.10 -9.88 24.33
C VAL A 13 4.05 -8.53 23.61
N ALA A 14 4.87 -7.55 24.01
CA ALA A 14 4.94 -6.26 23.33
C ALA A 14 5.55 -6.37 21.92
N PHE A 15 6.55 -7.25 21.72
CA PHE A 15 7.18 -7.44 20.41
C PHE A 15 6.28 -8.18 19.42
N SER A 16 5.46 -9.13 19.89
CA SER A 16 4.54 -9.87 19.02
C SER A 16 3.36 -9.03 18.52
N GLN A 17 2.87 -8.05 19.29
CA GLN A 17 1.80 -7.17 18.81
C GLN A 17 2.27 -6.15 17.77
N GLY A 18 3.52 -5.70 17.87
CA GLY A 18 4.13 -4.84 16.85
C GLY A 18 4.15 -5.53 15.49
N THR A 19 4.80 -6.69 15.39
CA THR A 19 4.99 -7.41 14.11
C THR A 19 3.67 -7.81 13.43
N VAL A 20 2.66 -8.22 14.19
CA VAL A 20 1.34 -8.61 13.65
C VAL A 20 0.60 -7.41 13.03
N TYR A 21 0.75 -6.21 13.60
CA TYR A 21 0.06 -5.02 13.10
C TYR A 21 0.67 -4.51 11.77
N TRP A 22 1.99 -4.56 11.63
CA TRP A 22 2.68 -4.18 10.38
C TRP A 22 2.35 -5.14 9.23
N MET A 23 2.33 -6.45 9.49
CA MET A 23 1.98 -7.46 8.48
C MET A 23 0.55 -7.25 7.94
N LYS A 24 -0.41 -6.89 8.81
CA LYS A 24 -1.80 -6.66 8.40
C LYS A 24 -1.92 -5.60 7.31
N TYR A 25 -1.17 -4.50 7.40
CA TYR A 25 -1.25 -3.45 6.39
C TYR A 25 -0.50 -3.81 5.13
N MET A 26 0.62 -4.53 5.23
CA MET A 26 1.33 -5.01 4.05
C MET A 26 0.45 -5.90 3.17
N ASP A 27 -0.22 -6.88 3.78
CA ASP A 27 -1.15 -7.77 3.08
C ASP A 27 -2.30 -6.98 2.42
N LEU A 28 -2.85 -6.00 3.14
CA LEU A 28 -3.95 -5.18 2.63
C LEU A 28 -3.51 -4.33 1.42
N VAL A 29 -2.35 -3.67 1.49
CA VAL A 29 -1.80 -2.91 0.37
C VAL A 29 -1.48 -3.84 -0.81
N GLN A 30 -0.97 -5.05 -0.55
CA GLN A 30 -0.63 -6.01 -1.59
C GLN A 30 -1.87 -6.52 -2.31
N VAL A 31 -2.92 -6.87 -1.56
CA VAL A 31 -4.22 -7.25 -2.11
C VAL A 31 -4.81 -6.11 -2.93
N GLN A 32 -4.76 -4.87 -2.44
CA GLN A 32 -5.24 -3.70 -3.18
C GLN A 32 -4.49 -3.52 -4.51
N ALA A 33 -3.16 -3.58 -4.48
CA ALA A 33 -2.32 -3.43 -5.67
C ALA A 33 -2.59 -4.54 -6.70
N ASN A 34 -2.64 -5.80 -6.25
CA ASN A 34 -2.95 -6.94 -7.10
C ASN A 34 -4.34 -6.83 -7.74
N LEU A 35 -5.33 -6.41 -6.96
CA LEU A 35 -6.70 -6.25 -7.46
C LEU A 35 -6.78 -5.15 -8.52
N ILE A 36 -6.10 -4.02 -8.32
CA ILE A 36 -6.03 -2.95 -9.33
C ILE A 36 -5.38 -3.45 -10.62
N LEU A 37 -4.25 -4.17 -10.53
CA LEU A 37 -3.57 -4.73 -11.71
C LEU A 37 -4.44 -5.77 -12.43
N PHE A 38 -5.14 -6.62 -11.68
CA PHE A 38 -6.09 -7.58 -12.23
C PHE A 38 -7.24 -6.89 -12.97
N VAL A 39 -7.90 -5.93 -12.31
CA VAL A 39 -9.04 -5.19 -12.88
C VAL A 39 -8.63 -4.37 -14.11
N HIS A 40 -7.46 -3.73 -14.04
CA HIS A 40 -6.88 -2.98 -15.15
C HIS A 40 -6.61 -3.87 -16.38
N SER A 41 -6.01 -5.05 -16.16
CA SER A 41 -5.73 -6.01 -17.25
C SER A 41 -6.99 -6.63 -17.86
N HIS A 42 -8.10 -6.68 -17.12
CA HIS A 42 -9.38 -7.22 -17.57
C HIS A 42 -10.39 -6.14 -18.01
N TYR A 43 -9.99 -4.86 -18.05
CA TYR A 43 -10.82 -3.73 -18.50
C TYR A 43 -12.13 -3.50 -17.73
N ASP A 44 -12.22 -3.91 -16.46
CA ASP A 44 -13.39 -3.64 -15.62
C ASP A 44 -13.32 -2.23 -15.01
N THR A 45 -13.81 -1.26 -15.78
CA THR A 45 -13.78 0.16 -15.39
C THR A 45 -14.70 0.50 -14.20
N ALA A 46 -15.71 -0.32 -13.91
CA ALA A 46 -16.63 -0.08 -12.81
C ALA A 46 -15.93 -0.39 -11.49
N LEU A 47 -15.33 -1.58 -11.39
CA LEU A 47 -14.57 -1.99 -10.21
C LEU A 47 -13.31 -1.12 -10.02
N LEU A 48 -12.69 -0.65 -11.11
CA LEU A 48 -11.53 0.25 -10.99
C LEU A 48 -11.88 1.56 -10.28
N ARG A 49 -13.07 2.12 -10.54
CA ARG A 49 -13.58 3.32 -9.83
C ARG A 49 -13.94 3.06 -8.38
N GLU A 50 -14.20 1.81 -8.02
CA GLU A 50 -14.37 1.37 -6.63
C GLU A 50 -13.04 1.20 -5.89
N LEU A 51 -11.92 1.09 -6.60
CA LEU A 51 -10.59 0.91 -6.01
C LEU A 51 -9.73 2.17 -6.05
N LEU A 52 -10.00 3.08 -7.00
CA LEU A 52 -9.28 4.32 -7.22
C LEU A 52 -10.20 5.53 -7.08
N SER A 53 -9.68 6.62 -6.51
CA SER A 53 -10.35 7.91 -6.61
C SER A 53 -10.22 8.48 -8.03
N SER A 54 -11.35 8.81 -8.65
CA SER A 54 -11.38 9.36 -10.02
C SER A 54 -10.50 10.61 -10.16
N GLY A 55 -9.74 10.71 -11.27
CA GLY A 55 -8.94 11.89 -11.59
C GLY A 55 -7.61 12.00 -10.85
N ASN A 56 -7.28 11.03 -9.99
CA ASN A 56 -5.97 10.97 -9.38
C ASN A 56 -4.87 10.61 -10.40
N ASN A 57 -3.62 10.70 -9.96
CA ASN A 57 -2.46 10.46 -10.80
C ASN A 57 -2.32 8.98 -11.23
N ILE A 58 -2.76 8.02 -10.41
CA ILE A 58 -2.74 6.60 -10.76
C ILE A 58 -3.78 6.23 -11.81
N ASP A 59 -5.01 6.75 -11.73
CA ASP A 59 -6.06 6.57 -12.73
C ASP A 59 -5.58 7.07 -14.11
N ARG A 60 -4.99 8.27 -14.15
CA ARG A 60 -4.36 8.81 -15.37
C ARG A 60 -3.16 8.00 -15.85
N TYR A 61 -2.34 7.49 -14.94
CA TYR A 61 -1.17 6.68 -15.30
C TYR A 61 -1.61 5.34 -15.92
N LEU A 62 -2.53 4.62 -15.28
CA LEU A 62 -3.07 3.35 -15.77
C LEU A 62 -3.78 3.53 -17.12
N ALA A 63 -4.58 4.58 -17.29
CA ALA A 63 -5.24 4.89 -18.56
C ALA A 63 -4.24 5.09 -19.73
N ARG A 64 -3.03 5.61 -19.46
CA ARG A 64 -1.95 5.78 -20.45
C ARG A 64 -1.12 4.52 -20.67
N HIS A 65 -1.20 3.56 -19.76
CA HIS A 65 -0.37 2.35 -19.75
C HIS A 65 -1.26 1.07 -19.65
N PRO A 66 -2.16 0.83 -20.62
CA PRO A 66 -3.19 -0.22 -20.54
C PRO A 66 -2.68 -1.67 -20.50
N LYS A 67 -1.37 -1.91 -20.69
CA LYS A 67 -0.77 -3.25 -20.76
C LYS A 67 0.62 -3.38 -20.11
N LYS A 68 1.07 -2.38 -19.35
CA LYS A 68 2.51 -2.23 -19.09
C LYS A 68 2.95 -2.59 -17.66
N VAL A 69 2.08 -2.40 -16.67
CA VAL A 69 2.42 -2.76 -15.30
C VAL A 69 2.33 -4.28 -15.11
N MET A 70 3.49 -4.92 -14.90
CA MET A 70 3.60 -6.38 -14.82
C MET A 70 3.36 -6.88 -13.40
N PHE A 71 3.84 -6.14 -12.40
CA PHE A 71 3.82 -6.57 -11.01
C PHE A 71 4.07 -5.39 -10.05
N ALA A 72 3.49 -5.46 -8.86
CA ALA A 72 3.76 -4.53 -7.76
C ALA A 72 4.00 -5.32 -6.47
N GLN A 73 5.09 -5.04 -5.76
CA GLN A 73 5.44 -5.66 -4.49
C GLN A 73 5.43 -4.64 -3.35
N VAL A 74 4.69 -4.90 -2.28
CA VAL A 74 4.74 -4.05 -1.09
C VAL A 74 6.07 -4.22 -0.36
N GLN A 75 6.76 -3.10 -0.16
CA GLN A 75 8.01 -3.02 0.60
C GLN A 75 7.73 -2.62 2.05
N SER A 76 6.78 -1.69 2.25
CA SER A 76 6.35 -1.26 3.58
C SER A 76 4.92 -0.77 3.55
N ALA A 77 4.25 -0.84 4.71
CA ALA A 77 2.93 -0.27 4.89
C ALA A 77 2.75 0.20 6.33
N GLN A 78 2.13 1.37 6.50
CA GLN A 78 1.88 1.98 7.80
C GLN A 78 0.46 2.53 7.88
N GLY A 79 -0.18 2.31 9.02
CA GLY A 79 -1.43 2.98 9.37
C GLY A 79 -1.13 4.35 9.98
N LEU A 80 -1.87 5.36 9.54
CA LEU A 80 -1.86 6.73 10.06
C LEU A 80 -3.18 7.02 10.78
N MET A 81 -3.26 8.18 11.45
CA MET A 81 -4.50 8.64 12.07
C MET A 81 -5.65 8.72 11.05
N GLY A 82 -6.87 8.42 11.50
CA GLY A 82 -8.05 8.41 10.64
C GLY A 82 -8.21 7.14 9.78
N LYS A 83 -7.52 6.05 10.15
CA LYS A 83 -7.49 4.79 9.36
C LYS A 83 -6.95 5.01 7.95
N VAL A 84 -6.09 5.99 7.75
CA VAL A 84 -5.37 6.14 6.49
C VAL A 84 -4.24 5.12 6.46
N ILE A 85 -3.97 4.52 5.31
CA ILE A 85 -2.85 3.60 5.13
C ILE A 85 -1.93 4.19 4.06
N THR A 86 -0.63 4.23 4.37
CA THR A 86 0.40 4.56 3.37
C THR A 86 1.21 3.32 3.10
N GLY A 87 1.47 2.99 1.85
CA GLY A 87 2.31 1.85 1.47
C GLY A 87 3.35 2.24 0.45
N ILE A 88 4.57 1.72 0.57
CA ILE A 88 5.58 1.82 -0.47
C ILE A 88 5.54 0.52 -1.25
N VAL A 89 5.39 0.63 -2.57
CA VAL A 89 5.39 -0.49 -3.50
C VAL A 89 6.51 -0.36 -4.51
N LEU A 90 7.21 -1.46 -4.78
CA LEU A 90 8.11 -1.60 -5.91
C LEU A 90 7.27 -2.02 -7.12
N VAL A 91 7.19 -1.16 -8.12
CA VAL A 91 6.45 -1.40 -9.36
C VAL A 91 7.42 -1.82 -10.44
N HIS A 92 7.10 -2.92 -11.14
CA HIS A 92 7.84 -3.38 -12.31
C HIS A 92 7.01 -3.14 -13.57
N ASP A 93 7.55 -2.29 -14.45
CA ASP A 93 6.93 -1.83 -15.70
C ASP A 93 7.95 -1.95 -16.85
N GLU A 94 7.74 -2.91 -17.75
CA GLU A 94 8.53 -3.13 -18.98
C GLU A 94 10.07 -2.96 -18.82
N GLY A 95 10.65 -3.64 -17.83
CA GLY A 95 12.10 -3.64 -17.59
C GLY A 95 12.60 -2.45 -16.76
N LYS A 96 11.71 -1.57 -16.31
CA LYS A 96 11.98 -0.56 -15.28
C LYS A 96 11.36 -0.99 -13.96
N SER A 97 12.06 -0.69 -12.89
CA SER A 97 11.58 -0.88 -11.52
C SER A 97 11.66 0.46 -10.81
N TYR A 98 10.59 0.88 -10.15
CA TYR A 98 10.57 2.12 -9.40
C TYR A 98 9.68 1.98 -8.16
N HIS A 99 10.02 2.75 -7.13
CA HIS A 99 9.21 2.81 -5.92
C HIS A 99 8.05 3.79 -6.13
N ALA A 100 6.90 3.44 -5.59
CA ALA A 100 5.74 4.31 -5.54
C ALA A 100 5.11 4.28 -4.15
N LYS A 101 4.76 5.46 -3.64
CA LYS A 101 4.04 5.64 -2.40
C LYS A 101 2.55 5.71 -2.69
N LEU A 102 1.80 4.75 -2.17
CA LEU A 102 0.35 4.67 -2.24
C LEU A 102 -0.25 5.28 -0.98
N HIS A 103 -1.25 6.12 -1.14
CA HIS A 103 -2.08 6.63 -0.07
C HIS A 103 -3.46 5.99 -0.22
N MET A 104 -3.95 5.39 0.87
CA MET A 104 -5.19 4.65 0.93
C MET A 104 -6.11 5.22 1.99
N ILE A 105 -7.35 5.49 1.60
CA ILE A 105 -8.38 6.04 2.47
C ILE A 105 -9.54 5.05 2.62
N PRO A 106 -10.21 5.02 3.79
CA PRO A 106 -11.39 4.18 3.97
C PRO A 106 -12.48 4.46 2.93
N SER A 107 -13.10 3.41 2.42
CA SER A 107 -14.22 3.53 1.50
C SER A 107 -15.19 2.36 1.62
N VAL A 108 -16.47 2.68 1.81
CA VAL A 108 -17.55 1.70 1.87
C VAL A 108 -17.90 1.08 0.52
N SER A 109 -17.51 1.73 -0.58
CA SER A 109 -17.74 1.24 -1.94
C SER A 109 -16.62 0.34 -2.45
N SER A 110 -15.50 0.23 -1.72
CA SER A 110 -14.40 -0.64 -2.14
C SER A 110 -14.58 -2.04 -1.54
N PRO A 111 -14.34 -3.12 -2.30
CA PRO A 111 -14.41 -4.49 -1.79
C PRO A 111 -13.38 -4.77 -0.67
N THR A 112 -12.30 -4.00 -0.59
CA THR A 112 -11.29 -4.11 0.47
C THR A 112 -11.56 -3.20 1.67
N GLY A 113 -12.58 -2.34 1.57
CA GLY A 113 -12.84 -1.26 2.52
C GLY A 113 -11.94 -0.03 2.33
N TYR A 114 -11.08 0.00 1.30
CA TYR A 114 -10.14 1.09 1.03
C TYR A 114 -10.04 1.46 -0.46
N LYS A 115 -9.83 2.74 -0.76
CA LYS A 115 -9.45 3.21 -2.09
C LYS A 115 -8.07 3.84 -2.08
N ILE A 116 -7.35 3.72 -3.18
CA ILE A 116 -6.16 4.53 -3.43
C ILE A 116 -6.61 5.90 -3.92
N ASP A 117 -6.38 6.93 -3.13
CA ASP A 117 -6.67 8.31 -3.51
C ASP A 117 -5.47 9.00 -4.15
N LYS A 118 -4.23 8.63 -3.79
CA LYS A 118 -2.99 9.16 -4.38
C LYS A 118 -1.94 8.07 -4.55
N ALA A 119 -1.15 8.15 -5.62
CA ALA A 119 0.04 7.33 -5.81
C ALA A 119 1.21 8.17 -6.36
N ILE A 120 2.33 8.27 -5.67
CA ILE A 120 3.45 9.13 -6.06
C ILE A 120 4.65 8.25 -6.41
N VAL A 121 5.26 8.44 -7.58
CA VAL A 121 6.54 7.79 -7.92
C VAL A 121 7.64 8.44 -7.10
N CYS A 122 8.41 7.64 -6.39
CA CYS A 122 9.46 8.09 -5.49
C CYS A 122 10.79 8.30 -6.23
N LYS A 123 11.61 9.24 -5.74
CA LYS A 123 12.98 9.44 -6.21
C LYS A 123 13.94 8.38 -5.68
N ASP A 124 13.64 7.84 -4.50
CA ASP A 124 14.43 6.84 -3.76
C ASP A 124 13.54 5.71 -3.20
N GLU A 125 14.17 4.74 -2.53
CA GLU A 125 13.50 3.56 -1.98
C GLU A 125 12.65 3.87 -0.73
N GLU A 126 13.06 4.88 0.04
CA GLU A 126 12.41 5.26 1.29
C GLU A 126 11.19 6.18 1.08
N CYS A 127 11.02 6.71 -0.13
CA CYS A 127 9.94 7.63 -0.48
C CYS A 127 9.84 8.79 0.52
N GLN A 128 10.99 9.36 0.92
CA GLN A 128 11.01 10.48 1.83
C GLN A 128 10.33 11.69 1.14
N GLU A 129 9.39 12.32 1.86
CA GLU A 129 8.90 13.62 1.43
C GLU A 129 10.02 14.61 1.70
N GLU A 130 10.68 15.10 0.63
CA GLU A 130 11.46 16.32 0.73
C GLU A 130 10.49 17.39 1.24
N TYR A 131 10.64 17.79 2.51
CA TYR A 131 10.03 19.01 2.99
C TYR A 131 10.62 20.13 2.12
N GLU A 132 9.87 20.62 1.14
CA GLU A 132 10.20 21.88 0.48
C GLU A 132 10.08 22.98 1.54
N ASP A 133 11.23 23.53 1.94
CA ASP A 133 11.38 24.73 2.77
C ASP A 133 10.76 25.98 2.10
#